data_AF-A0A2D4QYJ5-F1
#
_entry.id   AF-A0A2D4QYJ5-F1
#
_cell.length_a   1.000
_cell.length_b   1.000
_cell.length_c   1.000
_cell.angle_alpha   90.00
_cell.angle_beta   90.00
_cell.angle_gamma   90.00
#
_symmetry.space_group_name_H-M   'P 1'
#
loop_
_entity.id
_entity.type
_entity.pdbx_description
1 polymer ?
#
loop_
_entity_poly.entity_id
_entity_poly.type
_entity_poly.pdbx_seq_one_letter_code
_entity_poly.pdbx_strand_id
1 'polypeptide(L)'
;MKTILAAGILLSAAAPAVAGPYANIENNASFRDQEFGTGITEVHAGYTFDNGIYVQGGPAFVAARGEGAKTEYSGKAGFTTALADDLDLYGEVSFVTNNKEFSFDELNLGTKVGFTYSF
;
A
#
# COMPACT_ATOMS: atom_id res chain seq x y z
N MET A 1 -19.93 -12.06 6.05
CA MET A 1 -18.70 -11.40 6.55
C MET A 1 -17.57 -11.83 5.62
N LYS A 2 -17.03 -10.92 4.81
CA LYS A 2 -15.91 -11.21 3.92
C LYS A 2 -14.76 -10.33 4.37
N THR A 3 -14.09 -10.76 5.43
CA THR A 3 -12.88 -10.11 5.92
C THR A 3 -11.76 -10.47 4.96
N ILE A 4 -11.43 -9.57 4.04
CA ILE A 4 -10.24 -9.71 3.20
C ILE A 4 -9.06 -9.18 4.00
N LEU A 5 -8.30 -10.09 4.61
CA LEU A 5 -7.01 -9.76 5.20
C LEU A 5 -5.96 -9.81 4.08
N ALA A 6 -5.77 -8.69 3.39
CA ALA A 6 -4.68 -8.51 2.45
C ALA A 6 -3.43 -8.04 3.21
N ALA A 7 -2.70 -8.99 3.83
CA ALA A 7 -1.36 -8.72 4.32
C ALA A 7 -0.36 -8.93 3.16
N GLY A 8 -0.20 -7.92 2.31
CA GLY A 8 0.86 -7.86 1.31
C GLY A 8 2.17 -7.41 1.97
N ILE A 9 3.23 -8.20 1.82
CA ILE A 9 4.60 -7.75 2.11
C ILE A 9 5.01 -6.82 0.96
N LEU A 10 5.15 -5.53 1.24
CA LEU A 10 5.87 -4.64 0.34
C LEU A 10 7.37 -4.89 0.51
N LEU A 11 8.04 -5.21 -0.58
CA LEU A 11 9.39 -4.69 -0.77
C LEU A 11 9.23 -3.21 -1.11
N SER A 12 9.23 -2.34 -0.10
CA SER A 12 9.65 -0.96 -0.33
C SER A 12 11.11 -1.05 -0.73
N ALA A 13 11.39 -1.08 -2.03
CA ALA A 13 12.73 -0.83 -2.50
C ALA A 13 13.10 0.54 -1.92
N ALA A 14 13.98 0.54 -0.93
CA ALA A 14 14.57 1.72 -0.33
C ALA A 14 15.45 2.39 -1.40
N ALA A 15 14.82 2.94 -2.44
CA ALA A 15 15.45 3.98 -3.21
C ALA A 15 15.61 5.17 -2.24
N PRO A 16 16.78 5.82 -2.19
CA PRO A 16 16.93 7.03 -1.41
C PRO A 16 15.79 7.98 -1.79
N ALA A 17 14.98 8.36 -0.79
CA ALA A 17 13.78 9.15 -0.99
C ALA A 17 14.19 10.53 -1.50
N VAL A 18 14.27 10.69 -2.83
CA VAL A 18 14.36 12.01 -3.45
C VAL A 18 12.99 12.65 -3.23
N ALA A 19 12.94 13.68 -2.39
CA ALA A 19 11.73 14.45 -2.20
C ALA A 19 11.22 14.98 -3.54
N GLY A 20 9.92 14.86 -3.78
CA GLY A 20 9.31 15.24 -5.05
C GLY A 20 8.20 14.31 -5.51
N PRO A 21 7.62 14.63 -6.68
CA PRO A 21 6.54 13.85 -7.28
C PRO A 21 7.08 12.55 -7.88
N TYR A 22 6.26 11.51 -7.83
CA TYR A 22 6.57 10.22 -8.45
C TYR A 22 5.31 9.51 -8.94
N ALA A 23 5.51 8.49 -9.77
CA ALA A 23 4.49 7.53 -10.15
C ALA A 23 4.87 6.16 -9.57
N ASN A 24 3.89 5.42 -9.06
CA ASN A 24 4.09 4.11 -8.47
C ASN A 24 3.06 3.13 -9.04
N ILE A 25 3.53 1.93 -9.41
CA ILE A 25 2.68 0.81 -9.80
C ILE A 25 3.03 -0.35 -8.89
N GLU A 26 2.05 -0.83 -8.13
CA GLU A 26 2.26 -1.86 -7.11
C GLU A 26 1.18 -2.93 -7.22
N ASN A 27 1.55 -4.20 -7.07
CA ASN A 27 0.59 -5.29 -6.95
C ASN A 27 0.69 -5.95 -5.58
N ASN A 28 -0.43 -5.99 -4.87
CA ASN A 28 -0.61 -6.66 -3.59
C ASN A 28 -1.42 -7.94 -3.80
N ALA A 29 -0.75 -9.07 -3.99
CA ALA A 29 -1.37 -10.38 -4.15
C ALA A 29 -1.31 -11.20 -2.86
N SER A 30 -2.43 -11.82 -2.49
CA SER A 30 -2.52 -12.77 -1.38
C SER A 30 -2.66 -14.19 -1.89
N PHE A 31 -1.92 -15.10 -1.24
CA PHE A 31 -2.00 -16.54 -1.47
C PHE A 31 -2.16 -17.25 -0.13
N ARG A 32 -3.07 -18.22 -0.06
CA ARG A 32 -3.25 -19.08 1.12
C ARG A 32 -3.44 -20.50 0.65
N ASP A 33 -2.75 -21.45 1.29
CA ASP A 33 -2.87 -22.87 0.96
C ASP A 33 -2.58 -23.16 -0.53
N GLN A 34 -1.60 -22.46 -1.11
CA GLN A 34 -1.24 -22.49 -2.54
C GLN A 34 -2.30 -21.93 -3.51
N GLU A 35 -3.39 -21.36 -2.98
CA GLU A 35 -4.44 -20.76 -3.78
C GLU A 35 -4.35 -19.22 -3.78
N PHE A 36 -4.59 -18.61 -4.93
CA PHE A 36 -4.74 -17.16 -5.06
C PHE A 36 -6.02 -16.68 -4.37
N GLY A 37 -5.91 -15.67 -3.52
CA GLY A 37 -7.04 -15.04 -2.83
C GLY A 37 -7.49 -13.76 -3.53
N THR A 38 -6.68 -12.71 -3.42
CA THR A 38 -6.98 -11.38 -3.97
C THR A 38 -5.71 -10.71 -4.44
N GLY A 39 -5.78 -10.04 -5.58
CA GLY A 39 -4.74 -9.18 -6.12
C GLY A 39 -5.28 -7.77 -6.24
N ILE A 40 -4.55 -6.78 -5.71
CA ILE A 40 -4.87 -5.37 -5.87
C ILE A 40 -3.71 -4.72 -6.61
N THR A 41 -3.93 -4.30 -7.86
CA THR A 41 -2.94 -3.50 -8.61
C THR A 41 -3.28 -2.04 -8.45
N GLU A 42 -2.40 -1.30 -7.79
CA GLU A 42 -2.52 0.13 -7.53
C GLU A 42 -1.66 0.91 -8.52
N VAL A 43 -2.24 1.93 -9.14
CA VAL A 43 -1.52 2.86 -10.02
C VAL A 43 -1.66 4.25 -9.40
N HIS A 44 -0.60 4.71 -8.75
CA HIS A 44 -0.63 5.93 -7.96
C HIS A 44 0.25 7.02 -8.54
N ALA A 45 -0.21 8.25 -8.40
CA ALA A 45 0.66 9.41 -8.32
C ALA A 45 0.94 9.69 -6.84
N GLY A 46 2.16 10.09 -6.52
CA GLY A 46 2.58 10.36 -5.15
C GLY A 46 3.53 11.53 -5.04
N TYR A 47 3.76 11.94 -3.80
CA TYR A 47 4.73 12.96 -3.44
C TYR A 47 5.41 12.56 -2.13
N THR A 48 6.74 12.62 -2.12
CA THR A 48 7.55 12.46 -0.90
C THR A 48 8.08 13.82 -0.47
N PHE A 49 7.90 14.15 0.80
CA PHE A 49 8.39 15.38 1.41
C PHE A 49 9.82 15.20 1.92
N ASP A 50 10.54 16.31 2.12
CA ASP A 50 11.95 16.31 2.59
C ASP A 50 12.14 15.64 3.96
N ASN A 51 11.08 15.53 4.76
CA ASN A 51 11.10 14.92 6.08
C ASN A 51 10.77 13.43 6.08
N GLY A 52 10.74 12.77 4.91
CA GLY A 52 10.50 11.34 4.77
C GLY A 52 9.02 10.93 4.85
N ILE A 53 8.09 11.88 5.00
CA ILE A 53 6.65 11.63 4.84
C ILE A 53 6.32 11.48 3.36
N TYR A 54 5.40 10.59 3.01
CA TYR A 54 4.85 10.50 1.67
C TYR A 54 3.33 10.34 1.68
N VAL A 55 2.72 10.77 0.57
CA VAL A 55 1.32 10.49 0.25
C VAL A 55 1.21 10.04 -1.20
N GLN A 56 0.32 9.10 -1.46
CA GLN A 56 0.04 8.62 -2.82
C GLN A 56 -1.40 8.14 -2.94
N GLY A 57 -1.93 8.17 -4.16
CA GLY A 57 -3.25 7.63 -4.44
C GLY A 57 -3.58 7.59 -5.91
N GLY A 58 -4.65 6.87 -6.24
CA GLY A 58 -5.07 6.65 -7.61
C GLY A 58 -6.03 5.46 -7.76
N PRO A 59 -6.25 4.97 -8.98
CA PRO A 59 -7.06 3.78 -9.20
C PRO A 59 -6.40 2.51 -8.66
N ALA A 60 -7.23 1.63 -8.11
CA ALA A 60 -6.92 0.25 -7.77
C ALA A 60 -7.73 -0.71 -8.63
N PHE A 61 -7.08 -1.73 -9.18
CA PHE A 61 -7.70 -2.83 -9.90
C PHE A 61 -7.71 -4.07 -8.99
N VAL A 62 -8.90 -4.41 -8.50
CA VAL A 62 -9.11 -5.51 -7.57
C VAL A 62 -9.54 -6.75 -8.34
N ALA A 63 -8.72 -7.80 -8.28
CA ALA A 63 -9.02 -9.13 -8.80
C ALA A 63 -9.15 -10.10 -7.63
N ALA A 64 -10.38 -10.45 -7.26
CA ALA A 64 -10.67 -11.43 -6.21
C ALA A 64 -11.07 -12.78 -6.83
N ARG A 65 -10.62 -13.88 -6.22
CA ARG A 65 -10.97 -15.23 -6.69
C ARG A 65 -12.48 -15.43 -6.69
N GLY A 66 -13.01 -15.91 -7.81
CA GLY A 66 -14.44 -16.19 -7.98
C GLY A 66 -15.32 -14.95 -8.17
N GLU A 67 -14.73 -13.76 -8.31
CA GLU A 67 -15.43 -12.51 -8.58
C GLU A 67 -14.97 -11.87 -9.90
N GLY A 68 -15.81 -10.99 -10.45
CA GLY A 68 -15.38 -10.11 -11.54
C GLY A 68 -14.38 -9.06 -11.05
N ALA A 69 -13.45 -8.66 -11.92
CA ALA A 69 -12.52 -7.59 -11.62
C ALA A 69 -13.26 -6.27 -11.34
N LYS A 70 -12.79 -5.51 -10.36
CA LYS A 70 -13.38 -4.22 -9.96
C LYS A 70 -12.35 -3.12 -10.06
N THR A 71 -12.81 -1.91 -10.38
CA THR A 71 -12.02 -0.68 -10.25
C THR A 71 -12.52 0.08 -9.04
N GLU A 72 -11.59 0.35 -8.14
CA GLU A 72 -11.73 1.09 -6.90
C GLU A 72 -10.73 2.25 -6.88
N TYR A 73 -10.79 3.07 -5.83
CA TYR A 73 -9.78 4.07 -5.53
C TYR A 73 -8.98 3.62 -4.30
N SER A 74 -7.69 3.90 -4.31
CA SER A 74 -6.79 3.61 -3.19
C SER A 74 -5.90 4.80 -2.88
N GLY A 75 -5.43 4.83 -1.64
CA GLY A 75 -4.48 5.81 -1.17
C GLY A 75 -3.63 5.30 -0.03
N LYS A 76 -2.43 5.85 0.09
CA LYS A 76 -1.48 5.56 1.17
C LYS A 76 -0.84 6.84 1.67
N ALA A 77 -0.63 6.91 2.98
CA ALA A 77 0.20 7.92 3.61
C ALA A 77 1.14 7.22 4.58
N GLY A 78 2.41 7.59 4.56
CA GLY A 78 3.40 6.94 5.40
C GLY A 78 4.60 7.83 5.68
N PHE A 79 5.53 7.28 6.45
CA PHE A 79 6.79 7.93 6.78
C PHE A 79 7.90 6.88 6.89
N THR A 80 9.12 7.34 6.64
CA THR A 80 10.36 6.61 6.97
C THR A 80 11.31 7.56 7.68
N THR A 81 11.91 7.12 8.77
CA THR A 81 12.91 7.88 9.53
C THR A 81 14.09 7.00 9.92
N ALA A 82 15.30 7.52 9.78
CA ALA A 82 16.51 6.86 10.27
C ALA A 82 16.51 6.85 11.81
N LEU A 83 16.78 5.68 12.40
CA LEU A 83 17.03 5.49 13.83
C LEU A 83 18.52 5.34 14.13
N ALA A 84 19.28 4.78 13.19
CA ALA A 84 20.73 4.68 13.18
C ALA A 84 21.22 4.68 11.72
N ASP A 85 22.54 4.69 11.51
CA ASP A 85 23.14 4.70 10.17
C ASP A 85 22.73 3.48 9.31
N ASP A 86 22.37 2.37 9.97
CA ASP A 86 22.01 1.07 9.38
C ASP A 86 20.57 0.65 9.66
N LEU A 87 19.76 1.48 10.31
CA LEU A 87 18.42 1.13 10.77
C LEU A 87 17.40 2.25 10.52
N ASP A 88 16.38 1.94 9.73
CA ASP A 88 15.23 2.80 9.48
C ASP A 88 13.96 2.26 10.15
N LEU A 89 13.12 3.15 10.66
CA LEU A 89 11.73 2.87 11.05
C LEU A 89 10.78 3.41 9.98
N TYR A 90 9.78 2.63 9.60
CA TYR A 90 8.72 3.07 8.70
C TYR A 90 7.32 2.74 9.22
N GLY A 91 6.35 3.55 8.81
CA GLY A 91 4.94 3.34 9.05
C GLY A 91 4.08 3.80 7.89
N GLU A 92 2.97 3.13 7.64
CA GLU A 92 2.02 3.44 6.57
C GLU A 92 0.59 3.20 7.06
N VAL A 93 -0.32 4.08 6.64
CA VAL A 93 -1.76 3.82 6.61
C VAL A 93 -2.23 3.82 5.16
N SER A 94 -3.19 2.96 4.84
CA SER A 94 -3.74 2.85 3.50
C SER A 94 -5.24 2.63 3.53
N PHE A 95 -5.89 2.95 2.41
CA PHE A 95 -7.27 2.60 2.18
C PHE A 95 -7.48 2.12 0.75
N VAL A 96 -8.51 1.30 0.56
CA VAL A 96 -9.10 0.97 -0.75
C VAL A 96 -10.61 1.09 -0.62
N THR A 97 -11.26 1.80 -1.54
CA THR A 97 -12.72 1.92 -1.57
C THR A 97 -13.39 0.60 -1.85
N ASN A 98 -14.67 0.51 -1.51
CA ASN A 98 -15.55 -0.55 -1.94
C ASN A 98 -16.69 0.11 -2.74
N ASN A 99 -16.95 -0.37 -3.95
CA ASN A 99 -17.94 0.23 -4.85
C ASN A 99 -17.72 1.74 -5.11
N LYS A 100 -16.47 2.21 -5.01
CA LYS A 100 -16.06 3.62 -5.13
C LYS A 100 -16.62 4.55 -4.05
N GLU A 101 -17.04 4.00 -2.91
CA GLU A 101 -17.50 4.79 -1.77
C GLU A 101 -16.35 5.13 -0.81
N PHE A 102 -16.32 6.39 -0.34
CA PHE A 102 -15.35 6.90 0.63
C PHE A 102 -15.91 6.94 2.07
N SER A 103 -17.01 6.23 2.33
CA SER A 103 -17.56 6.10 3.67
C SER A 103 -16.64 5.27 4.56
N PHE A 104 -16.34 5.74 5.77
CA PHE A 104 -15.49 5.00 6.73
C PHE A 104 -16.01 3.59 7.04
N ASP A 105 -17.32 3.38 6.94
CA ASP A 105 -17.94 2.07 7.18
C ASP A 105 -17.74 1.08 6.02
N GLU A 106 -17.38 1.58 4.82
CA GLU A 106 -17.16 0.78 3.61
C GLU A 106 -15.69 0.67 3.19
N LEU A 107 -14.84 1.58 3.67
CA LEU A 107 -13.42 1.61 3.35
C LEU A 107 -12.71 0.37 3.91
N ASN A 108 -11.92 -0.29 3.06
CA ASN A 108 -10.93 -1.26 3.52
C ASN A 108 -9.69 -0.50 3.97
N LEU A 109 -9.43 -0.47 5.28
CA LEU A 109 -8.28 0.21 5.87
C LEU A 109 -7.11 -0.76 6.10
N GLY A 110 -5.90 -0.28 5.91
CA GLY A 110 -4.66 -0.99 6.16
C GLY A 110 -3.68 -0.16 6.99
N THR A 111 -2.88 -0.83 7.80
CA THR A 111 -1.79 -0.21 8.56
C THR A 111 -0.55 -1.09 8.49
N LYS A 112 0.63 -0.50 8.38
CA LYS A 112 1.92 -1.19 8.43
C LYS A 112 2.88 -0.39 9.30
N VAL A 113 3.74 -1.12 10.00
CA VAL A 113 4.85 -0.55 10.76
C VAL A 113 5.97 -1.59 10.74
N GLY A 114 7.21 -1.13 10.58
CA GLY A 114 8.34 -2.02 10.51
C GLY A 114 9.66 -1.29 10.53
N PHE A 115 10.74 -2.05 10.46
CA PHE A 115 12.09 -1.53 10.39
C PHE A 115 12.82 -2.13 9.20
N THR A 116 13.75 -1.37 8.63
CA THR A 116 14.69 -1.84 7.60
C THR A 116 16.10 -1.78 8.17
N TYR A 117 16.80 -2.91 8.21
CA TYR A 117 18.21 -2.99 8.61
C TYR A 117 19.10 -3.25 7.38
N SER A 118 20.14 -2.45 7.19
CA SER A 118 21.06 -2.53 6.04
C SER A 118 22.46 -2.99 6.48
N PHE A 119 23.08 -3.91 5.73
CA PHE A 119 24.41 -4.48 6.02
C PHE A 119 25.43 -4.21 4.91
#